data_AF-A0AAW5TJU2-F1
#
_entry.id   AF-A0AAW5TJU2-F1
#
_cell.length_a   1.000
_cell.length_b   1.000
_cell.length_c   1.000
_cell.angle_alpha   90.00
_cell.angle_beta   90.00
_cell.angle_gamma   90.00
#
_symmetry.space_group_name_H-M   'P 1'
#
loop_
_entity.id
_entity.type
_entity.pdbx_description
1 polymer ?
#
loop_
_entity_poly.entity_id
_entity_poly.type
_entity_poly.pdbx_seq_one_letter_code
_entity_poly.pdbx_strand_id
1 'polypeptide(L)'
;DNGSAKLASVKRLILQPNNREDELRRWLCSHNFQIIEEAIVEENGKFYEIMIAEQGHQVLNAEQERFGSYLMREQSAVFQDRWQREVDKLEKALAKIPEKNLTERSAMSKKIKQIKEVLHAGK
;
A
#
# COMPACT_ATOMS: atom_id res chain seq x y z
N ASP A 1 10.74 23.57 9.49
CA ASP A 1 10.24 23.48 10.89
C ASP A 1 8.77 23.14 10.91
N ASN A 2 8.52 21.85 10.70
CA ASN A 2 7.26 21.29 10.20
C ASN A 2 6.56 20.49 11.30
N GLY A 3 5.36 20.88 11.74
CA GLY A 3 4.30 20.03 12.31
C GLY A 3 4.56 19.16 13.57
N SER A 4 5.76 18.60 13.76
CA SER A 4 6.10 17.58 14.75
C SER A 4 5.88 18.04 16.19
N ALA A 5 6.06 19.33 16.49
CA ALA A 5 5.76 19.88 17.81
C ALA A 5 4.27 19.77 18.19
N LYS A 6 3.35 19.74 17.20
CA LYS A 6 1.91 19.56 17.44
C LYS A 6 1.52 18.10 17.71
N LEU A 7 2.40 17.15 17.40
CA LEU A 7 2.13 15.72 17.54
C LEU A 7 2.49 15.16 18.93
N ALA A 8 3.20 15.94 19.76
CA ALA A 8 3.63 15.51 21.09
C ALA A 8 2.47 15.16 22.05
N SER A 9 1.28 15.73 21.83
CA SER A 9 0.06 15.45 22.62
C SER A 9 -0.96 14.58 21.89
N VAL A 10 -0.70 14.22 20.62
CA VAL A 10 -1.65 13.47 19.79
C VAL A 10 -1.49 11.98 20.09
N LYS A 11 -2.53 11.37 20.64
CA LYS A 11 -2.54 9.93 20.97
C LYS A 11 -2.73 9.04 19.74
N ARG A 12 -3.49 9.53 18.75
CA ARG A 12 -3.88 8.76 17.57
C ARG A 12 -4.00 9.65 16.35
N LEU A 13 -3.45 9.18 15.25
CA LEU A 13 -3.57 9.75 13.91
C LEU A 13 -4.53 8.88 13.10
N ILE A 14 -5.51 9.50 12.46
CA ILE A 14 -6.37 8.87 11.47
C ILE A 14 -6.06 9.56 10.16
N LEU A 15 -5.46 8.82 9.23
CA LEU A 15 -4.87 9.37 8.01
C LEU A 15 -5.49 8.68 6.80
N GLN A 16 -5.88 9.47 5.82
CA GLN A 16 -6.37 8.99 4.53
C GLN A 16 -5.47 9.61 3.45
N PRO A 17 -4.37 8.95 3.05
CA PRO A 17 -3.53 9.43 1.96
C PRO A 17 -4.28 9.39 0.62
N ASN A 18 -4.15 10.47 -0.17
CA ASN A 18 -4.71 10.52 -1.52
C ASN A 18 -3.87 9.76 -2.56
N ASN A 19 -2.57 9.59 -2.29
CA ASN A 19 -1.62 8.80 -3.07
C ASN A 19 -0.40 8.47 -2.20
N ARG A 20 0.47 7.58 -2.71
CA ARG A 20 1.78 7.26 -2.10
C ARG A 20 1.65 6.78 -0.65
N GLU A 21 0.72 5.86 -0.46
CA GLU A 21 0.40 5.22 0.81
C GLU A 21 1.66 4.56 1.41
N ASP A 22 2.53 4.02 0.55
CA ASP A 22 3.82 3.46 0.92
C ASP A 22 4.81 4.49 1.50
N GLU A 23 4.87 5.70 0.95
CA GLU A 23 5.67 6.79 1.52
C GLU A 23 5.12 7.23 2.88
N LEU A 24 3.80 7.26 3.05
CA LEU A 24 3.19 7.59 4.33
C LEU A 24 3.51 6.54 5.40
N ARG A 25 3.42 5.24 5.07
CA ARG A 25 3.80 4.16 6.00
C ARG A 25 5.26 4.27 6.44
N ARG A 26 6.19 4.51 5.50
CA ARG A 26 7.60 4.76 5.82
C ARG A 26 7.81 5.97 6.71
N TRP A 27 7.08 7.05 6.42
CA TRP A 27 7.15 8.28 7.22
C TRP A 27 6.68 8.02 8.65
N LEU A 28 5.57 7.32 8.85
CA LEU A 28 5.06 6.95 10.18
C LEU A 28 6.10 6.15 10.97
N CYS A 29 6.63 5.08 10.40
CA CYS A 29 7.64 4.23 11.09
C CYS A 29 8.92 5.00 11.42
N SER A 30 9.42 5.85 10.50
CA SER A 30 10.62 6.67 10.74
C SER A 30 10.42 7.77 11.80
N HIS A 31 9.17 8.12 12.11
CA HIS A 31 8.81 9.13 13.11
C HIS A 31 8.26 8.52 14.40
N ASN A 32 8.58 7.24 14.68
CA ASN A 32 8.15 6.51 15.87
C ASN A 32 6.62 6.44 16.02
N PHE A 33 5.92 6.27 14.89
CA PHE A 33 4.54 5.84 14.87
C PHE A 33 4.43 4.39 14.40
N GLN A 34 3.54 3.65 15.03
CA GLN A 34 3.11 2.33 14.62
C GLN A 34 1.68 2.42 14.06
N ILE A 35 1.46 1.77 12.93
CA ILE A 35 0.13 1.55 12.36
C ILE A 35 -0.53 0.46 13.20
N ILE A 36 -1.70 0.77 13.77
CA ILE A 36 -2.46 -0.14 14.63
C ILE A 36 -3.67 -0.75 13.91
N GLU A 37 -4.12 -0.14 12.82
CA GLU A 37 -5.26 -0.57 12.02
C GLU A 37 -5.21 0.09 10.64
N GLU A 38 -5.71 -0.60 9.62
CA GLU A 38 -5.92 -0.05 8.29
C GLU A 38 -7.27 -0.51 7.76
N ALA A 39 -7.91 0.34 6.94
CA ALA A 39 -9.14 0.00 6.23
C ALA A 39 -9.03 0.45 4.78
N ILE A 40 -9.79 -0.19 3.89
CA ILE A 40 -9.88 0.19 2.49
C ILE A 40 -11.34 0.20 2.03
N VAL A 41 -11.69 1.26 1.30
CA VAL A 41 -13.05 1.53 0.81
C VAL A 41 -12.99 1.93 -0.66
N GLU A 42 -13.98 1.47 -1.44
CA GLU A 42 -14.22 1.96 -2.80
C GLU A 42 -15.38 2.97 -2.77
N GLU A 43 -15.15 4.15 -3.33
CA GLU A 43 -16.18 5.18 -3.52
C GLU A 43 -16.03 5.81 -4.92
N ASN A 44 -17.11 5.86 -5.69
CA ASN A 44 -17.13 6.39 -7.06
C ASN A 44 -16.03 5.80 -7.98
N GLY A 45 -15.75 4.50 -7.83
CA GLY A 45 -14.73 3.78 -8.60
C GLY A 45 -13.28 4.11 -8.21
N LYS A 46 -13.08 4.82 -7.10
CA LYS A 46 -11.76 5.12 -6.52
C LYS A 46 -11.59 4.37 -5.21
N PHE A 47 -10.36 3.93 -4.94
CA PHE A 47 -10.01 3.26 -3.71
C PHE A 47 -9.32 4.21 -2.76
N TYR A 48 -9.71 4.17 -1.50
CA TYR A 48 -9.16 4.98 -0.43
C TYR A 48 -8.69 4.08 0.70
N GLU A 49 -7.43 4.22 1.08
CA GLU A 49 -6.89 3.58 2.27
C GLU A 49 -6.95 4.53 3.46
N ILE A 50 -7.29 4.00 4.62
CA ILE A 50 -7.30 4.69 5.90
C ILE A 50 -6.29 3.98 6.79
N MET A 51 -5.41 4.74 7.44
CA MET A 51 -4.43 4.25 8.39
C MET A 51 -4.67 4.88 9.75
N ILE A 52 -4.71 4.06 10.78
CA ILE A 52 -4.73 4.51 12.16
C ILE A 52 -3.36 4.25 12.76
N ALA A 53 -2.70 5.30 13.25
CA ALA A 53 -1.37 5.21 13.82
C ALA A 53 -1.29 5.85 15.20
N GLU A 54 -0.45 5.28 16.06
CA GLU A 54 -0.19 5.77 17.41
C GLU A 54 1.32 5.82 17.67
N GLN A 55 1.73 6.51 18.73
CA GLN A 55 3.12 6.49 19.16
C GLN A 55 3.59 5.05 19.42
N GLY A 56 4.72 4.68 18.83
CA GLY A 56 5.29 3.35 18.95
C GLY A 56 6.27 3.03 17.83
N HIS A 57 7.13 2.06 18.09
CA HIS A 57 8.11 1.60 17.11
C HIS A 57 7.54 0.46 16.28
N GLN A 58 7.66 0.57 14.96
CA GLN A 58 7.29 -0.48 14.01
C GLN A 58 8.31 -0.50 12.87
N VAL A 59 8.63 -1.70 12.39
CA VAL A 59 9.43 -1.92 11.19
C VAL A 59 8.58 -2.68 10.19
N LEU A 60 8.46 -2.15 8.97
CA LEU A 60 7.72 -2.77 7.89
C LEU A 60 8.70 -3.34 6.86
N ASN A 61 8.35 -4.47 6.26
CA ASN A 61 9.02 -4.95 5.06
C ASN A 61 8.44 -4.27 3.81
N ALA A 62 9.07 -4.48 2.65
CA ALA A 62 8.67 -3.83 1.40
C ALA A 62 7.22 -4.16 0.95
N GLU A 63 6.70 -5.33 1.31
CA GLU A 63 5.33 -5.70 0.99
C GLU A 63 4.35 -4.97 1.92
N GLN A 64 4.62 -4.98 3.22
CA GLN A 64 3.82 -4.27 4.21
C GLN A 64 3.78 -2.75 3.96
N GLU A 65 4.89 -2.16 3.52
CA GLU A 65 4.91 -0.76 3.08
C GLU A 65 4.00 -0.53 1.87
N ARG A 66 4.03 -1.43 0.89
CA ARG A 66 3.31 -1.25 -0.37
C ARG A 66 1.81 -1.56 -0.26
N PHE A 67 1.48 -2.62 0.47
CA PHE A 67 0.15 -3.22 0.48
C PHE A 67 -0.59 -3.00 1.81
N GLY A 68 0.11 -2.63 2.88
CA GLY A 68 -0.46 -2.47 4.22
C GLY A 68 -0.50 -3.77 5.00
N SER A 69 0.14 -3.80 6.17
CA SER A 69 0.20 -4.97 7.06
C SER A 69 -1.18 -5.52 7.44
N TYR A 70 -2.14 -4.63 7.71
CA TYR A 70 -3.49 -5.00 8.12
C TYR A 70 -4.35 -5.37 6.91
N LEU A 71 -4.25 -4.59 5.83
CA LEU A 71 -4.98 -4.84 4.59
C LEU A 71 -4.60 -6.20 3.96
N MET A 72 -3.29 -6.50 3.92
CA MET A 72 -2.78 -7.80 3.45
C MET A 72 -3.24 -8.98 4.29
N ARG A 73 -3.51 -8.77 5.58
CA ARG A 73 -3.98 -9.82 6.48
C ARG A 73 -5.49 -10.00 6.39
N GLU A 74 -6.24 -8.90 6.28
CA GLU A 74 -7.69 -8.91 6.21
C GLU A 74 -8.21 -9.40 4.86
N GLN A 75 -7.51 -9.07 3.77
CA GLN A 75 -7.85 -9.52 2.40
C GLN A 75 -9.31 -9.25 2.03
N SER A 76 -9.84 -8.09 2.42
CA SER A 76 -11.21 -7.70 2.14
C SER A 76 -11.52 -7.74 0.64
N ALA A 77 -12.80 -7.88 0.27
CA ALA A 77 -13.21 -7.88 -1.13
C ALA A 77 -12.75 -6.61 -1.88
N VAL A 78 -12.76 -5.46 -1.21
CA VAL A 78 -12.29 -4.18 -1.76
C VAL A 78 -10.77 -4.18 -1.96
N PHE A 79 -10.01 -4.75 -1.02
CA PHE A 79 -8.56 -4.92 -1.18
C PHE A 79 -8.23 -5.80 -2.39
N GLN A 80 -8.90 -6.94 -2.52
CA GLN A 80 -8.70 -7.86 -3.62
C GLN A 80 -9.04 -7.20 -4.97
N ASP A 81 -10.17 -6.50 -5.05
CA ASP A 81 -10.59 -5.80 -6.26
C ASP A 81 -9.61 -4.68 -6.67
N ARG A 82 -9.14 -3.85 -5.73
CA ARG A 82 -8.12 -2.81 -6.03
C ARG A 82 -6.89 -3.41 -6.70
N TRP A 83 -6.33 -4.44 -6.09
CA TRP A 83 -5.08 -5.03 -6.53
C TRP A 83 -5.26 -5.90 -7.77
N GLN A 84 -6.41 -6.53 -7.95
CA GLN A 84 -6.76 -7.20 -9.20
C GLN A 84 -6.87 -6.20 -10.36
N ARG A 85 -7.55 -5.05 -10.16
CA ARG A 85 -7.60 -3.98 -11.16
C ARG A 85 -6.21 -3.42 -11.48
N GLU A 86 -5.31 -3.36 -10.50
CA GLU A 86 -3.92 -2.94 -10.72
C GLU A 86 -3.12 -3.98 -11.52
N VAL A 87 -3.29 -5.28 -11.23
CA VAL A 87 -2.74 -6.36 -12.06
C VAL A 87 -3.21 -6.25 -13.50
N ASP A 88 -4.51 -6.09 -13.73
CA ASP A 88 -5.08 -6.00 -15.07
C ASP A 88 -4.54 -4.79 -15.84
N LYS A 89 -4.33 -3.65 -15.17
CA LYS A 89 -3.69 -2.47 -15.76
C LYS A 89 -2.24 -2.74 -16.14
N LEU A 90 -1.47 -3.36 -15.25
CA LEU A 90 -0.07 -3.68 -15.49
C LEU A 90 0.08 -4.72 -16.61
N GLU A 91 -0.78 -5.73 -16.69
CA GLU A 91 -0.77 -6.71 -17.78
C GLU A 91 -1.10 -6.07 -19.13
N LYS A 92 -2.08 -5.16 -19.17
CA LYS A 92 -2.39 -4.37 -20.38
C LYS A 92 -1.23 -3.45 -20.78
N ALA A 93 -0.53 -2.86 -19.82
CA ALA A 93 0.66 -2.06 -20.10
C ALA A 93 1.81 -2.94 -20.63
N LEU A 94 2.04 -4.10 -20.01
CA LEU A 94 3.06 -5.07 -20.41
C LEU A 94 2.85 -5.55 -21.85
N ALA A 95 1.59 -5.79 -22.25
CA ALA A 95 1.25 -6.20 -23.62
C ALA A 95 1.64 -5.14 -24.68
N LYS A 96 1.75 -3.85 -24.29
CA LYS A 96 2.14 -2.75 -25.19
C LYS A 96 3.65 -2.54 -25.27
N ILE A 97 4.43 -3.10 -24.35
CA ILE A 97 5.89 -2.96 -24.34
C ILE A 97 6.49 -3.91 -25.40
N PRO A 98 7.33 -3.44 -26.33
CA PRO A 98 7.96 -4.31 -27.34
C PRO A 98 8.74 -5.47 -26.70
N GLU A 99 8.65 -6.67 -27.29
CA GLU A 99 9.28 -7.89 -26.74
C GLU A 99 10.79 -7.76 -26.55
N LYS A 100 11.45 -6.98 -27.41
CA LYS A 100 12.88 -6.68 -27.32
C LYS A 100 13.29 -5.87 -26.08
N ASN A 101 12.35 -5.19 -25.42
CA ASN A 101 12.64 -4.39 -24.23
C ASN A 101 12.55 -5.25 -22.95
N LEU A 102 13.47 -6.21 -22.85
CA LEU A 102 13.46 -7.25 -21.81
C LEU A 102 13.54 -6.67 -20.39
N THR A 103 14.30 -5.60 -20.18
CA THR A 103 14.49 -4.97 -18.86
C THR A 103 13.17 -4.41 -18.33
N GLU A 104 12.45 -3.64 -19.14
CA GLU A 104 11.18 -3.03 -18.74
C GLU A 104 10.09 -4.08 -18.55
N ARG A 105 10.03 -5.08 -19.46
CA ARG A 105 9.11 -6.22 -19.34
C ARG A 105 9.37 -7.01 -18.07
N SER A 106 10.63 -7.32 -17.75
CA SER A 106 11.01 -8.04 -16.54
C SER A 106 10.62 -7.29 -15.26
N ALA A 107 10.88 -5.99 -15.20
CA ALA A 107 10.49 -5.15 -14.06
C ALA A 107 8.96 -5.14 -13.85
N MET A 108 8.19 -5.02 -14.93
CA MET A 108 6.73 -5.03 -14.88
C MET A 108 6.15 -6.40 -14.50
N SER A 109 6.68 -7.49 -15.07
CA SER A 109 6.32 -8.86 -14.71
C SER A 109 6.61 -9.16 -13.24
N LYS A 110 7.73 -8.66 -12.70
CA LYS A 110 8.05 -8.78 -11.27
C LYS A 110 7.02 -8.08 -10.40
N LYS A 111 6.58 -6.86 -10.78
CA LYS A 111 5.52 -6.14 -10.05
C LYS A 111 4.19 -6.89 -10.08
N ILE A 112 3.80 -7.44 -11.23
CA ILE A 112 2.58 -8.25 -11.37
C ILE A 112 2.66 -9.49 -10.48
N LYS A 113 3.79 -10.19 -10.52
CA LYS A 113 4.03 -11.39 -9.71
C LYS A 113 3.87 -11.11 -8.21
N GLN A 114 4.48 -10.03 -7.72
CA GLN A 114 4.36 -9.62 -6.31
C GLN A 114 2.91 -9.39 -5.89
N ILE A 115 2.12 -8.67 -6.71
CA ILE A 115 0.72 -8.42 -6.38
C ILE A 115 -0.07 -9.74 -6.34
N LYS A 116 0.16 -10.63 -7.31
CA LYS A 116 -0.49 -11.96 -7.33
C LYS A 116 -0.12 -12.80 -6.11
N GLU A 117 1.14 -12.80 -5.69
CA GLU A 117 1.59 -13.51 -4.48
C GLU A 117 0.83 -13.03 -3.24
N VAL A 118 0.67 -11.72 -3.08
CA VAL A 118 -0.09 -11.13 -1.96
C VAL A 118 -1.58 -11.48 -2.02
N LEU A 119 -2.19 -11.51 -3.21
CA LEU A 119 -3.59 -11.91 -3.40
C LEU A 119 -3.82 -13.41 -3.18
N HIS A 120 -2.81 -14.25 -3.39
CA HIS A 120 -2.90 -15.70 -3.18
C HIS A 120 -2.56 -16.12 -1.75
N ALA A 121 -1.70 -15.37 -1.04
CA ALA A 121 -1.35 -15.63 0.35
C ALA A 121 -2.53 -15.45 1.32
N GLY A 122 -3.59 -14.76 0.89
CA GLY A 122 -4.84 -14.58 1.63
C GLY A 122 -5.85 -15.73 1.53
N LYS A 123 -5.53 -16.80 0.79
CA LYS A 123 -6.40 -17.97 0.60
C LYS A 123 -6.02 -19.15 1.49
#